data_AF-A0A9X2YAW0-F1
#
_entry.id   AF-A0A9X2YAW0-F1
#
_cell.length_a   1.000
_cell.length_b   1.000
_cell.length_c   1.000
_cell.angle_alpha   90.00
_cell.angle_beta   90.00
_cell.angle_gamma   90.00
#
_symmetry.space_group_name_H-M   'P 1'
#
loop_
_entity.id
_entity.type
_entity.pdbx_description
1 polymer ?
#
loop_
_entity_poly.entity_id
_entity_poly.type
_entity_poly.pdbx_seq_one_letter_code
_entity_poly.pdbx_strand_id
1 'polypeptide(L)'
;MTTPHQPVVHHAALSSKPALAAARADLHDALRADDDHRRQQCARSALDSAAEVLLDPETTQLERTYAGRYFNEASALITTPTATGPKFPPRSVPCAGRA
;
A
#
# COMPACT_ATOMS: atom_id res chain seq x y z
N MET A 1 27.41 -28.24 -2.60
CA MET A 1 26.95 -27.51 -1.40
C MET A 1 25.65 -26.82 -1.79
N THR A 2 24.52 -27.44 -1.49
CA THR A 2 23.20 -27.01 -1.97
C THR A 2 22.51 -26.33 -0.80
N THR A 3 22.40 -25.00 -0.85
CA THR A 3 21.72 -24.21 0.18
C THR A 3 20.24 -24.62 0.21
N PRO A 4 19.68 -25.07 1.35
CA PRO A 4 18.26 -25.36 1.39
C PRO A 4 17.48 -24.05 1.19
N HIS A 5 16.63 -24.00 0.16
CA HIS A 5 15.59 -22.97 0.02
C HIS A 5 14.63 -23.14 1.20
N GLN A 6 14.95 -22.50 2.32
CA GLN A 6 14.00 -22.31 3.40
C GLN A 6 12.77 -21.63 2.80
N PRO A 7 11.56 -22.21 2.88
CA PRO A 7 10.36 -21.46 2.56
C PRO A 7 10.39 -20.24 3.47
N VAL A 8 10.40 -19.05 2.89
CA VAL A 8 10.27 -17.80 3.66
C VAL A 8 8.85 -17.82 4.21
N VAL A 9 8.67 -18.47 5.36
CA VAL A 9 7.41 -18.45 6.09
C VAL A 9 7.30 -17.03 6.60
N HIS A 10 6.55 -16.20 5.88
CA HIS A 10 6.27 -14.86 6.33
C HIS A 10 5.58 -15.00 7.68
N HIS A 11 6.25 -14.64 8.78
CA HIS A 11 5.65 -14.74 10.11
C HIS A 11 4.33 -13.94 10.21
N ALA A 12 4.13 -12.92 9.38
CA ALA A 12 2.86 -12.24 9.21
C ALA A 12 1.73 -13.13 8.64
N ALA A 13 2.05 -14.15 7.84
CA ALA A 13 1.10 -15.16 7.37
C ALA A 13 0.81 -16.26 8.42
N LEU A 14 1.64 -16.35 9.46
CA LEU A 14 1.40 -17.21 10.63
C LEU A 14 0.69 -16.46 11.77
N SER A 15 0.51 -15.13 11.65
CA SER A 15 -0.29 -14.36 12.59
C SER A 15 -1.75 -14.80 12.50
N SER A 16 -2.36 -15.04 13.66
CA SER A 16 -3.78 -15.39 13.76
C SER A 16 -4.70 -14.18 13.61
N LYS A 17 -4.16 -12.96 13.41
CA LYS A 17 -4.99 -11.75 13.30
C LYS A 17 -5.55 -11.62 11.88
N PRO A 18 -6.88 -11.69 11.70
CA PRO A 18 -7.50 -11.59 10.38
C PRO A 18 -7.22 -10.24 9.72
N ALA A 19 -7.16 -9.15 10.50
CA ALA A 19 -6.84 -7.82 10.00
C ALA A 19 -5.43 -7.71 9.41
N LEU A 20 -4.43 -8.43 9.95
CA LEU A 20 -3.08 -8.40 9.39
C LEU A 20 -3.00 -9.16 8.05
N ALA A 21 -3.73 -10.27 7.94
CA ALA A 21 -3.85 -11.01 6.70
C ALA A 21 -4.59 -10.19 5.62
N ALA A 22 -5.67 -9.50 6.01
CA ALA A 22 -6.43 -8.60 5.14
C ALA A 22 -5.56 -7.45 4.62
N ALA A 23 -4.86 -6.75 5.52
CA ALA A 23 -3.97 -5.64 5.15
C ALA A 23 -2.92 -6.05 4.10
N ARG A 24 -2.36 -7.26 4.25
CA ARG A 24 -1.41 -7.82 3.29
C ARG A 24 -2.06 -8.10 1.93
N ALA A 25 -3.23 -8.76 1.93
CA ALA A 25 -3.93 -9.11 0.70
C ALA A 25 -4.31 -7.84 -0.09
N ASP A 26 -4.89 -6.86 0.61
CA ASP A 26 -5.30 -5.59 0.02
C ASP A 26 -4.11 -4.79 -0.54
N LEU A 27 -2.96 -4.83 0.12
CA LEU A 27 -1.74 -4.19 -0.37
C LEU A 27 -1.21 -4.88 -1.63
N HIS A 28 -1.26 -6.21 -1.68
CA HIS A 28 -0.93 -6.95 -2.89
C HIS A 28 -1.90 -6.63 -4.05
N ASP A 29 -3.20 -6.51 -3.76
CA ASP A 29 -4.20 -6.13 -4.75
C ASP A 29 -4.01 -4.68 -5.22
N ALA A 30 -3.64 -3.77 -4.31
CA ALA A 30 -3.29 -2.39 -4.66
C ALA A 30 -2.09 -2.33 -5.60
N LEU A 31 -1.03 -3.11 -5.34
CA LEU A 31 0.16 -3.14 -6.20
C LEU A 31 -0.12 -3.75 -7.59
N ARG A 32 -1.10 -4.64 -7.70
CA ARG A 32 -1.50 -5.29 -8.96
C ARG A 32 -2.61 -4.57 -9.70
N ALA A 33 -3.21 -3.54 -9.10
CA ALA A 33 -4.29 -2.79 -9.70
C ALA A 33 -3.76 -1.87 -10.80
N ASP A 34 -4.24 -2.09 -12.04
CA ASP A 34 -3.93 -1.25 -13.20
C ASP A 34 -4.69 0.09 -13.18
N ASP A 35 -5.77 0.17 -12.39
CA ASP A 35 -6.63 1.34 -12.29
C ASP A 35 -6.34 2.14 -11.00
N ASP A 36 -6.22 3.47 -11.14
CA ASP A 36 -5.96 4.39 -10.04
C ASP A 36 -7.01 4.30 -8.92
N HIS A 37 -8.29 4.23 -9.29
CA HIS A 37 -9.37 4.17 -8.33
C HIS A 37 -9.34 2.85 -7.55
N ARG A 38 -9.15 1.72 -8.26
CA ARG A 38 -9.02 0.40 -7.62
C ARG A 38 -7.78 0.32 -6.75
N ARG A 39 -6.63 0.85 -7.19
CA ARG A 39 -5.40 0.90 -6.38
C ARG A 39 -5.63 1.69 -5.10
N GLN A 40 -6.22 2.88 -5.18
CA GLN A 40 -6.48 3.71 -4.02
C GLN A 40 -7.50 3.09 -3.06
N GLN A 41 -8.54 2.43 -3.59
CA GLN A 41 -9.52 1.73 -2.76
C GLN A 41 -8.86 0.58 -1.97
N CYS A 42 -8.04 -0.24 -2.64
CA CYS A 42 -7.32 -1.33 -1.99
C CYS A 42 -6.31 -0.79 -0.98
N ALA A 43 -5.57 0.27 -1.32
CA ALA A 43 -4.63 0.90 -0.40
C ALA A 43 -5.31 1.50 0.85
N ARG A 44 -6.50 2.09 0.72
CA ARG A 44 -7.29 2.56 1.87
C ARG A 44 -7.77 1.40 2.75
N SER A 45 -8.27 0.33 2.14
CA SER A 45 -8.66 -0.89 2.87
C SER A 45 -7.47 -1.49 3.65
N ALA A 46 -6.28 -1.50 3.03
CA ALA A 46 -5.05 -1.95 3.69
C ALA A 46 -4.66 -1.05 4.86
N LEU A 47 -4.85 0.27 4.76
CA LEU A 47 -4.60 1.22 5.86
C LEU A 47 -5.51 0.95 7.05
N ASP A 48 -6.82 0.81 6.81
CA ASP A 48 -7.79 0.59 7.88
C ASP A 48 -7.50 -0.73 8.60
N SER A 49 -7.26 -1.80 7.85
CA SER A 49 -6.90 -3.12 8.39
C SER A 49 -5.58 -3.08 9.17
N ALA A 50 -4.58 -2.34 8.69
CA ALA A 50 -3.31 -2.16 9.40
C ALA A 50 -3.48 -1.33 10.69
N ALA A 51 -4.33 -0.30 10.65
CA ALA A 51 -4.63 0.54 11.81
C ALA A 51 -5.33 -0.26 12.91
N GLU A 52 -6.26 -1.16 12.58
CA GLU A 52 -6.88 -2.08 13.54
C GLU A 52 -5.84 -2.88 14.32
N VAL A 53 -4.83 -3.44 13.64
CA VAL A 53 -3.76 -4.19 14.30
C VAL A 53 -2.88 -3.30 15.16
N LEU A 54 -2.63 -2.05 14.75
CA LEU A 54 -1.83 -1.10 15.54
C LEU A 54 -2.55 -0.64 16.81
N LEU A 55 -3.88 -0.49 16.75
CA LEU A 55 -4.72 -0.05 17.86
C LEU A 55 -5.04 -1.18 18.84
N ASP A 56 -4.96 -2.44 18.41
CA ASP A 56 -5.20 -3.59 19.27
C ASP A 56 -4.07 -3.77 20.32
N PRO A 57 -4.39 -3.73 21.64
CA PRO A 57 -3.41 -3.87 22.70
C PRO A 57 -2.79 -5.27 22.79
N GLU A 58 -3.48 -6.31 22.31
CA GLU A 58 -3.02 -7.70 22.30
C GLU A 58 -2.11 -8.00 21.10
N THR A 59 -1.76 -6.98 20.31
CA THR A 59 -0.86 -7.13 19.16
C THR A 59 0.57 -7.38 19.60
N THR A 60 1.14 -8.47 19.10
CA THR A 60 2.55 -8.80 19.35
C THR A 60 3.46 -7.77 18.67
N GLN A 61 4.67 -7.60 19.20
CA GLN A 61 5.64 -6.65 18.62
C GLN A 61 5.95 -6.94 17.15
N LEU A 62 5.95 -8.22 16.76
CA LEU A 62 6.18 -8.64 15.38
C LEU A 62 5.04 -8.22 14.46
N GLU A 63 3.79 -8.48 14.87
CA GLU A 63 2.59 -8.06 14.12
C GLU A 63 2.51 -6.55 14.01
N ARG A 64 2.82 -5.81 15.08
CA ARG A 64 2.89 -4.35 15.06
C ARG A 64 3.93 -3.83 14.07
N THR A 65 5.07 -4.51 13.97
CA THR A 65 6.12 -4.18 12.99
C THR A 65 5.63 -4.38 11.56
N TYR A 66 4.95 -5.50 11.28
CA TYR A 66 4.37 -5.75 9.96
C TYR A 66 3.21 -4.81 9.63
N ALA A 67 2.32 -4.56 10.58
CA ALA A 67 1.21 -3.62 10.41
C ALA A 67 1.72 -2.20 10.11
N GLY A 68 2.74 -1.73 10.84
CA GLY A 68 3.36 -0.43 10.58
C GLY A 68 4.02 -0.36 9.20
N ARG A 69 4.62 -1.45 8.74
CA ARG A 69 5.18 -1.52 7.39
C ARG A 69 4.09 -1.44 6.31
N TYR A 70 3.02 -2.23 6.43
CA TYR A 70 1.91 -2.20 5.49
C TYR A 70 1.19 -0.84 5.49
N PHE A 71 1.07 -0.22 6.66
CA PHE A 71 0.49 1.12 6.79
C PHE A 71 1.29 2.16 6.00
N ASN A 72 2.61 2.16 6.13
CA ASN A 72 3.46 3.10 5.40
C ASN A 72 3.44 2.85 3.88
N GLU A 73 3.49 1.58 3.47
CA GLU A 73 3.41 1.21 2.05
C GLU A 73 2.06 1.61 1.42
N ALA A 74 0.94 1.35 2.12
CA ALA A 74 -0.39 1.73 1.67
C ALA A 74 -0.57 3.26 1.60
N SER A 75 -0.06 4.00 2.59
CA SER A 75 -0.04 5.47 2.57
C SER A 75 0.75 6.04 1.38
N ALA A 76 1.89 5.42 1.05
CA ALA A 76 2.68 5.79 -0.12
C ALA A 76 1.89 5.57 -1.42
N LEU A 77 1.16 4.46 -1.55
CA LEU A 77 0.33 4.14 -2.73
C LEU A 77 -0.85 5.10 -2.92
N ILE A 78 -1.39 5.67 -1.85
CA ILE A 78 -2.43 6.71 -1.92
C ILE A 78 -1.84 8.04 -2.39
N THR A 79 -0.63 8.36 -1.92
CA THR A 79 0.05 9.62 -2.25
C THR A 79 0.65 9.59 -3.66
N THR A 80 0.95 8.41 -4.21
CA THR A 80 1.46 8.25 -5.57
C THR A 80 0.31 8.06 -6.57
N PRO A 81 -0.03 9.09 -7.36
CA PRO A 81 -0.87 8.88 -8.54
C PRO A 81 -0.11 7.98 -9.52
N THR A 82 -0.78 7.03 -10.20
CA THR A 82 -0.08 6.30 -11.26
C THR A 82 0.20 7.26 -12.37
N ALA A 83 1.38 7.12 -12.98
CA ALA A 83 1.81 7.89 -14.13
C ALA A 83 0.99 7.58 -15.40
N THR A 84 -0.30 7.24 -15.28
CA THR A 84 -1.25 7.24 -16.39
C THR A 84 -1.69 8.67 -16.66
N GLY A 85 -0.72 9.46 -17.14
CA GLY A 85 -0.86 10.68 -17.95
C GLY A 85 -1.73 11.83 -17.40
N PRO A 86 -1.19 13.05 -17.25
CA PRO A 86 -2.06 14.22 -17.35
C PRO A 86 -2.64 14.23 -18.77
N LYS A 87 -3.94 13.93 -18.94
CA LYS A 87 -4.70 14.41 -20.10
C LYS A 87 -4.96 15.91 -19.93
N PHE A 88 -3.91 16.67 -19.74
CA PHE A 88 -3.91 18.11 -19.90
C PHE A 88 -2.80 18.40 -20.91
N PRO A 89 -3.12 18.83 -22.14
CA PRO A 89 -2.07 19.36 -23.01
C PRO A 89 -1.43 20.55 -22.29
N PRO A 90 -0.10 20.71 -22.33
CA PRO A 90 0.53 21.92 -21.85
C PRO A 90 -0.02 23.06 -22.70
N ARG A 91 -0.88 23.91 -22.13
CA ARG A 91 -1.15 25.22 -22.71
C ARG A 91 0.14 26.03 -22.59
N SER A 92 1.00 25.91 -23.61
CA SER A 92 1.69 27.07 -24.17
C SER A 92 0.64 28.18 -24.32
N VAL A 93 0.77 29.39 -23.80
CA VAL A 93 1.85 30.37 -23.96
C VAL A 93 1.66 31.47 -22.91
N PRO A 94 2.73 32.22 -22.54
CA PRO A 94 2.62 33.41 -21.69
C PRO A 94 1.98 34.55 -22.48
N CYS A 95 0.87 35.10 -22.00
CA CYS A 95 0.38 36.39 -22.46
C CYS A 95 1.28 37.51 -21.88
N ALA A 96 2.44 37.70 -22.51
CA ALA A 96 3.17 38.96 -22.50
C ALA A 96 2.94 39.61 -23.87
N GLY A 97 2.25 40.74 -23.92
CA GLY A 97 2.03 41.47 -25.17
C GLY A 97 1.09 42.65 -25.05
N ARG A 98 1.66 43.82 -24.76
CA ARG A 98 1.09 45.16 -24.87
C ARG A 98 0.42 45.40 -26.23
N ALA A 99 -0.69 46.14 -26.21
CA ALA A 99 -0.94 47.28 -27.09
C ALA A 99 -1.78 48.30 -26.31
#